data_AF-A0A936YGP3-F1
#
_entry.id   AF-A0A936YGP3-F1
#
_cell.length_a   1.000
_cell.length_b   1.000
_cell.length_c   1.000
_cell.angle_alpha   90.00
_cell.angle_beta   90.00
_cell.angle_gamma   90.00
#
_symmetry.space_group_name_H-M   'P 1'
#
loop_
_entity.id
_entity.type
_entity.pdbx_description
1 polymer ?
#
loop_
_entity_poly.entity_id
_entity_poly.type
_entity_poly.pdbx_seq_one_letter_code
_entity_poly.pdbx_strand_id
1 'polypeptide(L)'
;MSNDIDIFMHTVHQYGLPFPEREYKFHPTRKWRFDYAYPQYKIAIEKEGGTWAYGRHNRPQGFKNDCEKYSHAAILGWKIIRGTTEQFDDGLVASWVIEAISREINNE
;
A
#
# COMPACT_ATOMS: atom_id res chain seq x y z
N MET A 1 -2.69 14.24 23.16
CA MET A 1 -3.22 13.11 22.36
C MET A 1 -3.15 13.59 20.92
N SER A 2 -2.19 13.07 20.14
CA SER A 2 -1.86 13.58 18.81
C SER A 2 -3.10 13.50 17.92
N ASN A 3 -3.45 14.63 17.31
CA ASN A 3 -4.62 14.83 16.46
C ASN A 3 -4.26 14.50 14.99
N ASP A 4 -3.24 13.66 14.77
CA ASP A 4 -2.70 13.35 13.45
C ASP A 4 -3.45 12.14 12.90
N ILE A 5 -4.64 12.37 12.34
CA ILE A 5 -5.12 11.48 11.28
C ILE A 5 -4.06 11.54 10.18
N ASP A 6 -3.38 10.41 9.95
CA ASP A 6 -2.38 10.21 8.89
C ASP A 6 -2.81 10.94 7.60
N ILE A 7 -1.95 11.79 7.04
CA ILE A 7 -2.23 12.62 5.86
C ILE A 7 -2.82 11.78 4.72
N PHE A 8 -2.37 10.53 4.61
CA PHE A 8 -2.94 9.57 3.68
C PHE A 8 -4.42 9.29 3.96
N MET A 9 -4.78 8.95 5.19
CA MET A 9 -6.15 8.65 5.61
C MET A 9 -7.07 9.86 5.45
N HIS A 10 -6.58 11.06 5.79
CA HIS A 10 -7.34 12.29 5.60
C HIS A 10 -7.63 12.54 4.12
N THR A 11 -6.60 12.46 3.27
CA THR A 11 -6.72 12.75 1.83
C THR A 11 -7.67 11.78 1.12
N VAL A 12 -7.57 10.48 1.37
CA VAL A 12 -8.49 9.50 0.75
C VAL A 12 -9.93 9.73 1.17
N HIS A 13 -10.16 10.09 2.44
CA HIS A 13 -11.50 10.39 2.94
C HIS A 13 -12.08 11.68 2.33
N GLN A 14 -11.27 12.74 2.19
CA GLN A 14 -11.68 13.98 1.51
C GLN A 14 -12.04 13.75 0.05
N TYR A 15 -11.43 12.75 -0.60
CA TYR A 15 -11.76 12.34 -1.96
C TYR A 15 -13.02 11.44 -2.05
N GLY A 16 -13.72 11.20 -0.94
CA GLY A 16 -14.94 10.39 -0.89
C GLY A 16 -14.69 8.87 -0.96
N LEU A 17 -13.44 8.42 -0.80
CA LEU A 17 -13.13 7.00 -0.73
C LEU A 17 -13.38 6.46 0.69
N PRO A 18 -13.79 5.19 0.82
CA PRO A 18 -13.82 4.54 2.13
C PRO A 18 -12.40 4.43 2.70
N PHE A 19 -12.27 4.23 4.01
CA PHE A 19 -10.94 3.93 4.56
C PHE A 19 -10.45 2.57 4.07
N PRO A 20 -9.16 2.44 3.72
CA PRO A 20 -8.61 1.15 3.34
C PRO A 20 -8.51 0.20 4.54
N GLU A 21 -8.63 -1.09 4.26
CA GLU A 21 -8.42 -2.14 5.26
C GLU A 21 -6.94 -2.22 5.65
N ARG A 22 -6.65 -2.36 6.94
CA ARG A 22 -5.27 -2.43 7.46
C ARG A 22 -4.81 -3.89 7.61
N GLU A 23 -3.50 -4.13 7.45
CA GLU A 23 -2.89 -5.45 7.70
C GLU A 23 -3.58 -6.59 6.91
N TYR A 24 -3.97 -6.29 5.67
CA TYR A 24 -4.86 -7.13 4.88
C TYR A 24 -4.14 -8.39 4.37
N LYS A 25 -4.62 -9.57 4.78
CA LYS A 25 -4.10 -10.86 4.33
C LYS A 25 -4.64 -11.18 2.94
N PHE A 26 -3.82 -11.03 1.90
CA PHE A 26 -4.25 -11.21 0.50
C PHE A 26 -4.04 -12.62 -0.06
N HIS A 27 -3.11 -13.40 0.52
CA HIS A 27 -2.74 -14.70 -0.03
C HIS A 27 -3.54 -15.81 0.65
N PRO A 28 -4.10 -16.81 -0.07
CA PRO A 28 -4.93 -17.86 0.52
C PRO A 28 -4.18 -18.68 1.60
N THR A 29 -2.97 -19.14 1.26
CA THR A 29 -2.18 -20.04 2.12
C THR A 29 -1.06 -19.35 2.90
N ARG A 30 -0.37 -18.37 2.32
CA ARG A 30 0.69 -17.60 2.98
C ARG A 30 0.11 -16.58 3.96
N LYS A 31 0.88 -16.21 4.99
CA LYS A 31 0.49 -15.20 6.00
C LYS A 31 0.92 -13.78 5.62
N TRP A 32 1.15 -13.50 4.35
CA TRP A 32 1.54 -12.16 3.90
C TRP A 32 0.37 -11.18 4.03
N ARG A 33 0.71 -9.95 4.41
CA ARG A 33 -0.22 -8.85 4.61
C ARG A 33 0.28 -7.62 3.88
N PHE A 34 -0.62 -6.82 3.36
CA PHE A 34 -0.33 -5.44 2.96
C PHE A 34 -0.59 -4.51 4.16
N ASP A 35 0.16 -3.43 4.29
CA ASP A 35 -0.11 -2.42 5.32
C ASP A 35 -1.53 -1.87 5.18
N TYR A 36 -1.95 -1.57 3.94
CA TYR A 36 -3.31 -1.17 3.59
C TYR A 36 -3.80 -1.81 2.29
N ALA A 37 -5.12 -1.95 2.14
CA ALA A 37 -5.73 -2.46 0.92
C ALA A 37 -7.13 -1.91 0.66
N TYR A 38 -7.48 -1.80 -0.62
CA TYR A 38 -8.86 -1.75 -1.11
C TYR A 38 -9.17 -3.06 -1.86
N PRO A 39 -9.68 -4.11 -1.18
CA PRO A 39 -9.84 -5.42 -1.79
C PRO A 39 -10.79 -5.45 -2.98
N GLN A 40 -11.84 -4.63 -2.94
CA GLN A 40 -12.79 -4.49 -4.06
C GLN A 40 -12.13 -4.04 -5.36
N TYR A 41 -11.04 -3.26 -5.29
CA TYR A 41 -10.29 -2.77 -6.44
C TYR A 41 -8.97 -3.54 -6.66
N LYS A 42 -8.66 -4.53 -5.82
CA LYS A 42 -7.34 -5.19 -5.74
C LYS A 42 -6.17 -4.20 -5.74
N ILE A 43 -6.29 -3.11 -4.98
CA ILE A 43 -5.21 -2.15 -4.78
C ILE A 43 -4.62 -2.35 -3.39
N ALA A 44 -3.32 -2.60 -3.34
CA ALA A 44 -2.52 -2.73 -2.13
C ALA A 44 -1.64 -1.49 -1.96
N ILE A 45 -1.45 -1.06 -0.71
CA ILE A 45 -0.57 0.06 -0.37
C ILE A 45 0.41 -0.40 0.71
N GLU A 46 1.70 -0.17 0.47
CA GLU A 46 2.79 -0.53 1.39
C GLU A 46 3.60 0.73 1.76
N LYS A 47 3.81 0.94 3.06
CA LYS A 47 4.65 2.00 3.61
C LYS A 47 6.06 1.48 3.83
N GLU A 48 6.93 1.83 2.90
CA GLU A 48 8.35 1.43 2.89
C GLU A 48 9.15 2.30 3.87
N GLY A 49 9.16 1.91 5.14
CA GLY A 49 9.96 2.54 6.18
C GLY A 49 11.45 2.15 6.12
N GLY A 50 12.31 2.99 6.69
CA GLY A 50 13.73 2.64 6.92
C GLY A 50 14.62 2.64 5.68
N THR A 51 14.26 3.38 4.61
CA THR A 51 15.08 3.55 3.41
C THR A 51 16.47 4.14 3.70
N TRP A 52 16.58 5.00 4.72
CA TRP A 52 17.83 5.68 5.11
C TRP A 52 18.57 5.04 6.30
N ALA A 53 18.02 3.98 6.90
CA ALA A 53 18.68 3.22 7.95
C ALA A 53 19.10 1.86 7.41
N TYR A 54 20.18 1.26 7.93
CA TYR A 54 20.59 -0.11 7.64
C TYR A 54 19.56 -1.13 8.21
N GLY A 55 18.36 -1.16 7.63
CA GLY A 55 17.19 -1.91 8.10
C GLY A 55 16.91 -3.17 7.29
N ARG A 56 15.81 -3.86 7.65
CA ARG A 56 15.36 -5.14 7.05
C ARG A 56 15.25 -5.11 5.52
N HIS A 57 14.90 -3.97 4.93
CA HIS A 57 14.73 -3.78 3.48
C HIS A 57 16.07 -3.72 2.73
N ASN A 58 17.18 -3.45 3.44
CA ASN A 58 18.54 -3.43 2.89
C ASN A 58 19.29 -4.77 3.07
N ARG A 59 18.65 -5.77 3.71
CA ARG A 59 19.22 -7.12 3.82
C ARG A 59 18.84 -7.94 2.58
N PRO A 60 19.77 -8.67 1.94
CA PRO A 60 19.48 -9.48 0.75
C PRO A 60 18.31 -10.44 0.92
N GLN A 61 18.11 -10.99 2.13
CA GLN A 61 16.99 -11.90 2.41
C GLN A 61 15.64 -11.18 2.51
N GLY A 62 15.62 -9.95 3.04
CA GLY A 62 14.40 -9.14 3.11
C GLY A 62 13.91 -8.84 1.69
N PHE A 63 14.81 -8.30 0.87
CA PHE A 63 14.54 -8.03 -0.54
C PHE A 63 14.03 -9.26 -1.30
N LYS A 64 14.67 -10.43 -1.15
CA LYS A 64 14.20 -11.68 -1.79
C LYS A 64 12.77 -12.06 -1.38
N ASN A 65 12.45 -11.96 -0.09
CA ASN A 65 11.12 -12.27 0.43
C ASN A 65 10.07 -11.27 -0.08
N ASP A 66 10.44 -10.00 -0.21
CA ASP A 66 9.58 -8.95 -0.73
C ASP A 66 9.32 -9.17 -2.22
N CYS A 67 10.33 -9.53 -3.01
CA CYS A 67 10.16 -9.95 -4.40
C CYS A 67 9.15 -11.11 -4.52
N GLU A 68 9.30 -12.17 -3.72
CA GLU A 68 8.37 -13.31 -3.71
C GLU A 68 6.93 -12.85 -3.38
N LYS A 69 6.76 -12.06 -2.31
CA LYS A 69 5.47 -11.53 -1.88
C LYS A 69 4.79 -10.72 -2.98
N TYR A 70 5.50 -9.75 -3.57
CA TYR A 70 4.92 -8.86 -4.58
C TYR A 70 4.66 -9.56 -5.92
N SER A 71 5.51 -10.51 -6.32
CA SER A 71 5.22 -11.34 -7.50
C SER A 71 3.92 -12.13 -7.31
N HIS A 72 3.72 -12.75 -6.14
CA HIS A 72 2.47 -13.46 -5.85
C HIS A 72 1.26 -12.51 -5.78
N ALA A 73 1.41 -11.31 -5.22
CA ALA A 73 0.37 -10.29 -5.24
C ALA A 73 -0.03 -9.95 -6.68
N ALA A 74 0.93 -9.68 -7.55
CA ALA A 74 0.69 -9.37 -8.96
C ALA A 74 0.00 -10.53 -9.71
N ILE A 75 0.44 -11.77 -9.49
CA ILE A 75 -0.20 -12.98 -10.07
C ILE A 75 -1.68 -13.08 -9.66
N LEU A 76 -2.02 -12.69 -8.42
CA LEU A 76 -3.39 -12.66 -7.92
C LEU A 76 -4.20 -11.44 -8.41
N GLY A 77 -3.62 -10.61 -9.28
CA GLY A 77 -4.25 -9.45 -9.89
C GLY A 77 -4.20 -8.18 -9.04
N TRP A 78 -3.30 -8.11 -8.05
CA TRP A 78 -3.14 -6.90 -7.24
C TRP A 78 -2.25 -5.88 -7.91
N LYS A 79 -2.65 -4.61 -7.83
CA LYS A 79 -1.78 -3.45 -8.06
C LYS A 79 -1.17 -3.04 -6.73
N ILE A 80 0.15 -3.02 -6.66
CA ILE A 80 0.88 -2.66 -5.44
C ILE A 80 1.45 -1.25 -5.58
N ILE A 81 0.96 -0.33 -4.76
CA ILE A 81 1.48 1.03 -4.61
C ILE A 81 2.42 1.03 -3.40
N ARG A 82 3.69 1.37 -3.62
CA ARG A 82 4.71 1.40 -2.58
C ARG A 82 5.19 2.83 -2.41
N GLY A 83 5.15 3.34 -1.19
CA GLY A 83 5.58 4.70 -0.89
C GLY A 83 6.51 4.75 0.31
N THR A 84 7.52 5.62 0.26
CA THR A 84 8.36 5.90 1.42
C THR A 84 7.59 6.68 2.48
N THR A 85 8.08 6.73 3.72
CA THR A 85 7.46 7.56 4.76
C THR A 85 7.25 9.01 4.31
N GLU A 86 8.26 9.62 3.69
CA GLU A 86 8.19 10.99 3.14
C GLU A 86 7.08 11.15 2.10
N GLN A 87 6.91 10.18 1.19
CA GLN A 87 5.84 10.24 0.17
C GLN A 87 4.43 10.05 0.74
N PHE A 88 4.30 9.37 1.88
CA PHE A 88 3.03 9.35 2.63
C PHE A 88 2.76 10.72 3.24
N ASP A 89 3.77 11.31 3.88
CA ASP A 89 3.67 12.58 4.58
C ASP A 89 3.42 13.74 3.58
N ASP A 90 3.97 13.64 2.36
CA ASP A 90 3.73 14.59 1.26
C ASP A 90 2.39 14.38 0.53
N GLY A 91 1.63 13.33 0.88
CA GLY A 91 0.34 13.01 0.25
C GLY A 91 0.43 12.42 -1.17
N LEU A 92 1.63 12.14 -1.68
CA LEU A 92 1.84 11.54 -3.01
C LEU A 92 1.19 10.15 -3.11
N VAL A 93 1.30 9.34 -2.05
CA VAL A 93 0.71 8.00 -2.04
C VAL A 93 -0.82 8.05 -2.16
N ALA A 94 -1.46 9.01 -1.50
CA ALA A 94 -2.91 9.20 -1.64
C ALA A 94 -3.29 9.54 -3.08
N SER A 95 -2.50 10.41 -3.74
CA SER A 95 -2.72 10.78 -5.15
C SER A 95 -2.63 9.57 -6.09
N TRP A 96 -1.62 8.71 -5.91
CA TRP A 96 -1.48 7.49 -6.72
C TRP A 96 -2.61 6.48 -6.48
N VAL A 97 -3.07 6.35 -5.23
CA VAL A 97 -4.20 5.49 -4.86
C VAL A 97 -5.49 5.98 -5.52
N ILE A 98 -5.75 7.28 -5.46
CA ILE A 98 -6.90 7.91 -6.10
C ILE A 98 -6.87 7.68 -7.61
N GLU A 99 -5.72 7.89 -8.25
CA GLU A 99 -5.55 7.63 -9.68
C GLU A 99 -5.81 6.15 -10.03
N ALA A 100 -5.23 5.22 -9.27
CA ALA A 100 -5.40 3.79 -9.49
C ALA A 100 -6.87 3.36 -9.37
N ILE A 101 -7.58 3.84 -8.35
CA ILE A 101 -9.02 3.55 -8.17
C ILE A 101 -9.83 4.17 -9.30
N SER A 102 -9.53 5.41 -9.68
CA SER A 102 -10.23 6.11 -10.75
C SER A 102 -10.10 5.36 -12.08
N ARG A 103 -8.93 4.78 -12.36
CA ARG A 103 -8.72 3.93 -13.54
C ARG A 103 -9.55 2.65 -13.48
N GLU A 104 -9.73 2.03 -12.31
CA GLU A 104 -10.58 0.83 -12.20
C GLU A 104 -12.05 1.13 -12.44
N ILE A 105 -12.54 2.25 -11.91
CA ILE A 105 -13.95 2.65 -12.07
C ILE A 105 -14.25 3.01 -13.53
N ASN A 106 -13.30 3.62 -14.24
CA ASN A 106 -13.49 4.09 -15.62
C ASN A 106 -13.18 3.04 -16.71
N ASN A 107 -12.72 1.85 -16.34
CA ASN A 107 -12.40 0.75 -17.27
C ASN A 107 -13.56 -0.26 -17.42
N GLU A 108 -14.75 0.06 -16.92
CA GLU A 108 -16.04 -0.58 -17.26
C GLU A 108 -16.79 0.22 -18.33
#